data_AF-A0A1I0KX78-F1
#
_entry.id   AF-A0A1I0KX78-F1
#
_cell.length_a   1.000
_cell.length_b   1.000
_cell.length_c   1.000
_cell.angle_alpha   90.00
_cell.angle_beta   90.00
_cell.angle_gamma   90.00
#
_symmetry.space_group_name_H-M   'P 1'
#
loop_
_entity.id
_entity.type
_entity.pdbx_description
1 polymer ?
#
loop_
_entity_poly.entity_id
_entity_poly.type
_entity_poly.pdbx_seq_one_letter_code
_entity_poly.pdbx_strand_id
1 'polypeptide(L)'
;MKALNLRKWFRLFWTTLLVGAGGAVVAGLSLQAFNGGIDFKSAADFFIYPLILVGYGVLVSVYAQLGFFAYLILIYMGNGVFPRKTWQYIQLVLSILALLELGFLRTFVGGERDIASDLLLCISILVVALAVAYFKVRSTNASAWIPTFFFMTAVTIVETIGVLRIGVNSATVFIVVPLMACNAFQIMTLHRILKPDLARSREKANNPVSL
;
A
#
# COMPACT_ATOMS: atom_id res chain seq x y z
N MET A 1 -17.84 -4.23 22.73
CA MET A 1 -17.28 -4.13 21.36
C MET A 1 -16.06 -5.05 21.31
N LYS A 2 -16.25 -6.32 20.88
CA LYS A 2 -15.50 -7.49 21.40
C LYS A 2 -14.13 -7.70 20.72
N ALA A 3 -13.17 -8.21 21.50
CA ALA A 3 -11.78 -8.58 21.15
C ALA A 3 -11.56 -9.38 19.82
N LEU A 4 -12.63 -9.84 19.17
CA LEU A 4 -12.62 -10.53 17.88
C LEU A 4 -12.08 -9.67 16.73
N ASN A 5 -12.27 -8.34 16.76
CA ASN A 5 -11.71 -7.45 15.74
C ASN A 5 -10.22 -7.20 15.93
N LEU A 6 -9.75 -7.04 17.18
CA LEU A 6 -8.34 -6.75 17.46
C LEU A 6 -7.40 -7.83 16.90
N ARG A 7 -7.77 -9.11 17.02
CA ARG A 7 -6.98 -10.22 16.45
C ARG A 7 -6.85 -10.14 14.92
N LYS A 8 -7.90 -9.72 14.21
CA LYS A 8 -7.88 -9.55 12.75
C LYS A 8 -6.99 -8.38 12.34
N TRP A 9 -7.09 -7.25 13.04
CA TRP A 9 -6.24 -6.07 12.84
C TRP A 9 -4.77 -6.35 13.16
N PHE A 10 -4.50 -7.05 14.28
CA PHE A 10 -3.15 -7.46 14.65
C PHE A 10 -2.55 -8.45 13.63
N ARG A 11 -3.36 -9.37 13.10
CA ARG A 11 -2.92 -10.22 11.99
C ARG A 11 -2.58 -9.40 10.76
N LEU A 12 -3.44 -8.44 10.37
CA LEU A 12 -3.17 -7.56 9.23
C LEU A 12 -1.82 -6.84 9.42
N PHE A 13 -1.59 -6.25 10.60
CA PHE A 13 -0.34 -5.59 10.96
C PHE A 13 0.88 -6.49 10.69
N TRP A 14 0.93 -7.68 11.31
CA TRP A 14 2.05 -8.60 11.16
C TRP A 14 2.23 -9.13 9.74
N THR A 15 1.13 -9.48 9.06
CA THR A 15 1.22 -9.93 7.66
C THR A 15 1.69 -8.82 6.73
N THR A 16 1.35 -7.56 7.02
CA THR A 16 1.84 -6.41 6.24
C THR A 16 3.33 -6.18 6.49
N LEU A 17 3.81 -6.35 7.74
CA LEU A 17 5.26 -6.34 8.03
C LEU A 17 6.01 -7.37 7.17
N LEU A 18 5.48 -8.59 7.10
CA LEU A 18 6.08 -9.66 6.29
C LEU A 18 6.03 -9.34 4.79
N VAL A 19 4.93 -8.75 4.29
CA VAL A 19 4.81 -8.32 2.89
C VAL A 19 5.83 -7.24 2.56
N GLY A 20 6.03 -6.25 3.45
CA GLY A 20 7.03 -5.21 3.24
C GLY A 20 8.46 -5.75 3.28
N ALA A 21 8.79 -6.55 4.31
CA ALA A 21 10.09 -7.21 4.42
C ALA A 21 10.41 -8.07 3.19
N GLY A 22 9.49 -8.96 2.80
CA GLY A 22 9.65 -9.81 1.62
C GLY A 22 9.71 -9.02 0.32
N GLY A 23 8.85 -8.00 0.17
CA GLY A 23 8.83 -7.12 -1.00
C GLY A 23 10.13 -6.35 -1.18
N ALA A 24 10.71 -5.84 -0.09
CA ALA A 24 11.98 -5.12 -0.12
C ALA A 24 13.16 -6.04 -0.48
N VAL A 25 13.20 -7.25 0.09
CA VAL A 25 14.22 -8.25 -0.24
C VAL A 25 14.13 -8.65 -1.71
N VAL A 26 12.93 -8.98 -2.21
CA VAL A 26 12.73 -9.34 -3.62
C VAL A 26 13.11 -8.19 -4.54
N ALA A 27 12.67 -6.98 -4.26
CA ALA A 27 12.98 -5.81 -5.08
C ALA A 27 14.48 -5.47 -5.07
N GLY A 28 15.10 -5.44 -3.90
CA GLY A 28 16.52 -5.11 -3.74
C GLY A 28 17.44 -6.16 -4.36
N LEU A 29 17.18 -7.45 -4.15
CA LEU A 29 17.96 -8.53 -4.78
C LEU A 29 17.77 -8.56 -6.30
N SER A 30 16.55 -8.30 -6.80
CA SER A 30 16.32 -8.20 -8.25
C SER A 30 17.11 -7.05 -8.85
N LEU A 31 17.08 -5.87 -8.22
CA LEU A 31 17.84 -4.71 -8.68
C LEU A 31 19.36 -4.98 -8.65
N GLN A 32 19.85 -5.63 -7.59
CA GLN A 32 21.24 -6.04 -7.48
C GLN A 32 21.64 -7.01 -8.60
N ALA A 33 20.78 -7.96 -8.97
CA ALA A 33 21.04 -8.92 -10.04
C ALA A 33 21.08 -8.27 -11.44
N PHE A 34 20.25 -7.25 -11.69
CA PHE A 34 20.20 -6.59 -13.00
C PHE A 34 21.23 -5.47 -13.18
N ASN A 35 21.51 -4.70 -12.11
CA ASN A 35 22.36 -3.51 -12.20
C ASN A 35 23.76 -3.71 -11.58
N GLY A 36 24.00 -4.82 -10.86
CA GLY A 36 25.29 -5.12 -10.24
C GLY A 36 25.78 -4.08 -9.22
N GLY A 37 24.85 -3.30 -8.63
CA GLY A 37 25.17 -2.04 -7.95
C GLY A 37 25.98 -2.15 -6.65
N ILE A 38 26.11 -3.34 -6.06
CA ILE A 38 26.85 -3.57 -4.81
C ILE A 38 27.95 -4.61 -5.04
N ASP A 39 29.21 -4.16 -4.98
CA ASP A 39 30.35 -5.06 -4.90
C ASP A 39 30.43 -5.67 -3.50
N PHE A 40 30.01 -6.93 -3.38
CA PHE A 40 30.19 -7.71 -2.16
C PHE A 40 31.68 -8.04 -1.99
N LYS A 41 32.33 -7.41 -1.00
CA LYS A 41 33.77 -7.60 -0.74
C LYS A 41 34.03 -8.78 0.20
N SER A 42 33.02 -9.22 0.93
CA SER A 42 33.07 -10.34 1.87
C SER A 42 31.81 -11.21 1.79
N ALA A 43 31.94 -12.49 2.18
CA ALA A 43 30.79 -13.38 2.40
C ALA A 43 29.82 -12.83 3.45
N ALA A 44 30.29 -11.98 4.38
CA ALA A 44 29.43 -11.30 5.35
C ALA A 44 28.46 -10.31 4.68
N ASP A 45 28.89 -9.60 3.64
CA ASP A 45 28.08 -8.59 2.95
C ASP A 45 26.88 -9.24 2.26
N PHE A 46 27.05 -10.47 1.78
CA PHE A 46 25.99 -11.27 1.18
C PHE A 46 24.84 -11.58 2.15
N PHE A 47 25.13 -11.76 3.44
CA PHE A 47 24.09 -12.00 4.46
C PHE A 47 23.56 -10.71 5.08
N ILE A 48 24.41 -9.68 5.23
CA ILE A 48 24.02 -8.39 5.82
C ILE A 48 23.10 -7.62 4.87
N TYR A 49 23.32 -7.67 3.56
CA TYR A 49 22.52 -6.90 2.61
C TYR A 49 21.03 -7.27 2.61
N PRO A 50 20.62 -8.55 2.49
CA PRO A 50 19.22 -8.94 2.65
C PRO A 50 18.63 -8.57 4.02
N LEU A 51 19.43 -8.62 5.09
CA LEU A 51 18.99 -8.24 6.42
C LEU A 51 18.66 -6.74 6.50
N ILE A 52 19.47 -5.89 5.87
CA ILE A 52 19.19 -4.45 5.73
C ILE A 52 17.91 -4.24 4.92
N LEU A 53 17.72 -4.96 3.82
CA LEU A 53 16.49 -4.89 3.01
C LEU A 53 15.25 -5.28 3.83
N VAL A 54 15.34 -6.32 4.67
CA VAL A 54 14.27 -6.66 5.61
C VAL A 54 13.96 -5.49 6.54
N GLY A 55 14.99 -4.85 7.12
CA GLY A 55 14.82 -3.67 7.97
C GLY A 55 14.09 -2.52 7.27
N TYR A 56 14.49 -2.18 6.06
CA TYR A 56 13.80 -1.16 5.25
C TYR A 56 12.37 -1.57 4.90
N GLY A 57 12.14 -2.82 4.50
CA GLY A 57 10.82 -3.34 4.19
C GLY A 57 9.86 -3.29 5.38
N VAL A 58 10.36 -3.59 6.59
CA VAL A 58 9.60 -3.43 7.84
C VAL A 58 9.26 -1.97 8.07
N LEU A 59 10.21 -1.03 7.94
CA LEU A 59 9.92 0.40 8.11
C LEU A 59 8.87 0.89 7.10
N VAL A 60 9.04 0.57 5.82
CA VAL A 60 8.09 0.92 4.75
C VAL A 60 6.70 0.37 5.04
N SER A 61 6.60 -0.86 5.53
CA SER A 61 5.30 -1.45 5.89
C SER A 61 4.62 -0.76 7.07
N VAL A 62 5.37 -0.19 8.01
CA VAL A 62 4.80 0.62 9.10
C VAL A 62 4.25 1.93 8.55
N TYR A 63 4.97 2.59 7.63
CA TYR A 63 4.46 3.77 6.92
C TYR A 63 3.19 3.48 6.13
N ALA A 64 3.17 2.38 5.36
CA ALA A 64 1.99 1.90 4.64
C ALA A 64 0.78 1.71 5.58
N GLN A 65 1.01 1.21 6.78
CA GLN A 65 -0.04 1.03 7.78
C GLN A 65 -0.58 2.36 8.32
N LEU A 66 0.29 3.34 8.56
CA LEU A 66 -0.14 4.68 8.97
C LEU A 66 -1.04 5.31 7.90
N GLY A 67 -0.65 5.25 6.62
CA GLY A 67 -1.48 5.78 5.54
C GLY A 67 -2.77 4.98 5.33
N PHE A 68 -2.75 3.65 5.48
CA PHE A 68 -3.96 2.84 5.47
C PHE A 68 -4.95 3.20 6.57
N PHE A 69 -4.50 3.40 7.81
CA PHE A 69 -5.38 3.82 8.89
C PHE A 69 -5.89 5.25 8.69
N ALA A 70 -5.04 6.17 8.22
CA ALA A 70 -5.47 7.52 7.85
C ALA A 70 -6.54 7.49 6.75
N TYR A 71 -6.39 6.63 5.75
CA TYR A 71 -7.38 6.41 4.70
C TYR A 71 -8.72 5.92 5.25
N LEU A 72 -8.71 4.98 6.21
CA LEU A 72 -9.93 4.48 6.85
C LEU A 72 -10.68 5.57 7.63
N ILE A 73 -9.95 6.47 8.28
CA ILE A 73 -10.54 7.64 8.96
C ILE A 73 -11.11 8.60 7.91
N LEU A 74 -10.36 8.88 6.84
CA LEU A 74 -10.79 9.76 5.76
C LEU A 74 -12.04 9.27 5.05
N ILE A 75 -12.15 7.96 4.75
CA ILE A 75 -13.35 7.39 4.12
C ILE A 75 -14.54 7.38 5.07
N TYR A 76 -14.32 7.16 6.37
CA TYR A 76 -15.36 7.25 7.40
C TYR A 76 -15.91 8.68 7.50
N MET A 77 -15.03 9.68 7.61
CA MET A 77 -15.40 11.09 7.67
C MET A 77 -16.05 11.55 6.37
N GLY A 78 -15.49 11.22 5.21
CA GLY A 78 -16.01 11.63 3.91
C GLY A 78 -17.41 11.10 3.63
N ASN A 79 -17.69 9.84 3.99
CA ASN A 79 -19.04 9.28 3.90
C ASN A 79 -20.03 9.88 4.91
N GLY A 80 -19.55 10.39 6.05
CA GLY A 80 -20.38 11.06 7.04
C GLY A 80 -20.74 12.50 6.67
N VAL A 81 -19.87 13.19 5.93
CA VAL A 81 -20.04 14.61 5.56
C VAL A 81 -20.68 14.78 4.18
N PHE A 82 -20.31 13.95 3.20
CA PHE A 82 -20.73 14.13 1.81
C PHE A 82 -21.71 13.04 1.34
N PRO A 83 -22.63 13.36 0.40
CA PRO A 83 -23.37 12.34 -0.32
C PRO A 83 -22.42 11.38 -1.03
N ARG A 84 -22.78 10.09 -1.07
CA ARG A 84 -21.93 9.02 -1.62
C ARG A 84 -21.37 9.33 -3.02
N LYS A 85 -22.20 9.88 -3.92
CA LYS A 85 -21.78 10.24 -5.29
C LYS A 85 -20.75 11.38 -5.28
N THR A 86 -21.00 12.43 -4.53
CA THR A 86 -20.08 13.58 -4.39
C THR A 86 -18.74 13.13 -3.83
N TRP A 87 -18.76 12.27 -2.81
CA TRP A 87 -17.53 11.74 -2.22
C TRP A 87 -16.71 10.87 -3.19
N GLN A 88 -17.38 10.11 -4.05
CA GLN A 88 -16.72 9.37 -5.13
C GLN A 88 -16.05 10.30 -6.16
N TYR A 89 -16.71 11.40 -6.54
CA TYR A 89 -16.10 12.40 -7.41
C TYR A 89 -14.89 13.07 -6.77
N ILE A 90 -14.99 13.45 -5.48
CA ILE A 90 -13.86 14.03 -4.74
C ILE A 90 -12.66 13.08 -4.76
N GLN A 91 -12.86 11.80 -4.46
CA GLN A 91 -11.80 10.79 -4.52
C GLN A 91 -11.17 10.70 -5.91
N LEU A 92 -11.97 10.69 -6.97
CA LEU A 92 -11.45 10.61 -8.34
C LEU A 92 -10.64 11.87 -8.69
N VAL A 93 -11.13 13.05 -8.37
CA VAL A 93 -10.43 14.32 -8.62
C VAL A 93 -9.12 14.37 -7.85
N LEU A 94 -9.11 14.00 -6.56
CA LEU A 94 -7.88 13.95 -5.76
C LEU A 94 -6.87 12.92 -6.30
N SER A 95 -7.35 11.78 -6.82
CA SER A 95 -6.49 10.78 -7.47
C SER A 95 -5.81 11.34 -8.71
N ILE A 96 -6.57 12.04 -9.56
CA ILE A 96 -6.06 12.67 -10.77
C ILE A 96 -5.08 13.79 -10.40
N LEU A 97 -5.41 14.63 -9.43
CA LEU A 97 -4.53 15.70 -8.96
C LEU A 97 -3.20 15.14 -8.41
N ALA A 98 -3.24 14.02 -7.68
CA ALA A 98 -2.01 13.38 -7.18
C ALA A 98 -1.15 12.80 -8.32
N LEU A 99 -1.77 12.18 -9.33
CA LEU A 99 -1.04 11.69 -10.52
C LEU A 99 -0.43 12.83 -11.34
N LEU A 100 -1.17 13.94 -11.48
CA LEU A 100 -0.67 15.16 -12.12
C LEU A 100 0.46 15.80 -11.31
N GLU A 101 0.37 15.81 -9.98
CA GLU A 101 1.44 16.31 -9.13
C GLU A 101 2.74 15.52 -9.39
N LEU A 102 2.66 14.20 -9.33
CA LEU A 102 3.81 13.32 -9.46
C LEU A 102 4.41 13.34 -10.88
N GLY A 103 3.57 13.30 -11.93
CA GLY A 103 4.01 13.13 -13.31
C GLY A 103 4.14 14.40 -14.13
N PHE A 104 3.48 15.49 -13.74
CA PHE A 104 3.46 16.75 -14.50
C PHE A 104 4.00 17.91 -13.68
N LEU A 105 3.40 18.27 -12.54
CA LEU A 105 3.79 19.47 -11.79
C LEU A 105 5.23 19.36 -11.27
N ARG A 106 5.61 18.20 -10.72
CA ARG A 106 6.97 17.95 -10.21
C ARG A 106 8.02 18.07 -11.31
N THR A 107 7.73 17.52 -12.48
CA THR A 107 8.64 17.45 -13.62
C THR A 107 8.80 18.80 -14.32
N PHE A 108 7.69 19.50 -14.56
CA PHE A 108 7.67 20.75 -15.34
C PHE A 108 7.97 22.00 -14.51
N VAL A 109 7.64 22.00 -13.21
CA VAL A 109 7.84 23.17 -12.33
C VAL A 109 9.07 23.00 -11.41
N GLY A 110 9.53 21.77 -11.18
CA GLY A 110 10.54 21.45 -10.16
C GLY A 110 12.01 21.63 -10.56
N GLY A 111 12.34 21.70 -11.86
CA GLY A 111 13.72 21.84 -12.35
C GLY A 111 14.64 20.61 -12.11
N GLU A 112 15.56 20.36 -13.05
CA GLU A 112 16.67 19.38 -13.04
C GLU A 112 16.44 18.01 -12.36
N ARG A 113 15.26 17.40 -12.53
CA ARG A 113 15.03 16.00 -12.15
C ARG A 113 14.93 15.10 -13.38
N ASP A 114 15.33 13.85 -13.22
CA ASP A 114 15.20 12.83 -14.24
C ASP A 114 13.71 12.56 -14.55
N ILE A 115 13.23 13.22 -15.61
CA ILE A 115 11.87 13.17 -16.12
C ILE A 115 11.45 11.71 -16.37
N ALA A 116 12.36 10.87 -16.84
CA ALA A 116 12.07 9.48 -17.17
C ALA A 116 11.75 8.67 -15.91
N SER A 117 12.52 8.87 -14.83
CA SER A 117 12.30 8.18 -13.55
C SER A 117 10.98 8.57 -12.88
N ASP A 118 10.62 9.87 -12.90
CA ASP A 118 9.36 10.35 -12.33
C ASP A 118 8.14 9.88 -13.13
N LEU A 119 8.23 9.89 -14.47
CA LEU A 119 7.18 9.39 -15.35
C LEU A 119 7.01 7.87 -15.21
N LEU A 120 8.12 7.12 -15.13
CA LEU A 120 8.09 5.68 -14.89
C LEU A 120 7.42 5.34 -13.56
N LEU A 121 7.74 6.08 -12.49
CA LEU A 121 7.10 5.92 -11.20
C LEU A 121 5.58 6.21 -11.29
N CYS A 122 5.18 7.30 -11.93
CA CYS A 122 3.78 7.66 -12.11
C CYS A 122 3.00 6.58 -12.88
N ILE A 123 3.55 6.10 -13.99
CA ILE A 123 2.95 5.02 -14.80
C ILE A 123 2.87 3.72 -13.99
N SER A 124 3.92 3.38 -13.23
CA SER A 124 3.93 2.15 -12.43
C SER A 124 2.83 2.15 -11.37
N ILE A 125 2.63 3.27 -10.66
CA ILE A 125 1.57 3.44 -9.67
C ILE A 125 0.19 3.35 -10.36
N LEU A 126 0.01 4.01 -11.51
CA LEU A 126 -1.24 3.99 -12.25
C LEU A 126 -1.63 2.57 -12.68
N VAL A 127 -0.70 1.82 -13.28
CA VAL A 127 -0.93 0.45 -13.75
C VAL A 127 -1.28 -0.47 -12.58
N VAL A 128 -0.51 -0.40 -11.47
CA VAL A 128 -0.76 -1.21 -10.29
C VAL A 128 -2.09 -0.84 -9.64
N ALA A 129 -2.44 0.44 -9.54
CA ALA A 129 -3.71 0.90 -8.99
C ALA A 129 -4.90 0.38 -9.78
N LEU A 130 -4.84 0.43 -11.11
CA LEU A 130 -5.89 -0.11 -11.99
C LEU A 130 -6.02 -1.63 -11.83
N ALA A 131 -4.90 -2.35 -11.81
CA ALA A 131 -4.90 -3.80 -11.61
C ALA A 131 -5.52 -4.20 -10.25
N VAL A 132 -5.08 -3.55 -9.17
CA VAL A 132 -5.59 -3.82 -7.82
C VAL A 132 -7.07 -3.45 -7.70
N ALA A 133 -7.50 -2.31 -8.25
CA ALA A 133 -8.92 -1.94 -8.28
C ALA A 133 -9.77 -2.96 -9.04
N TYR A 134 -9.28 -3.46 -10.19
CA TYR A 134 -9.95 -4.51 -10.95
C TYR A 134 -10.10 -5.81 -10.13
N PHE A 135 -9.01 -6.32 -9.55
CA PHE A 135 -9.06 -7.55 -8.73
C PHE A 135 -9.92 -7.38 -7.48
N LYS A 136 -9.92 -6.17 -6.89
CA LYS A 136 -10.76 -5.85 -5.75
C LYS A 136 -12.23 -5.93 -6.11
N VAL A 137 -12.65 -5.29 -7.20
CA VAL A 137 -14.03 -5.32 -7.68
C VAL A 137 -14.48 -6.75 -7.94
N ARG A 138 -13.64 -7.55 -8.59
CA ARG A 138 -13.90 -8.98 -8.86
C ARG A 138 -14.08 -9.80 -7.56
N SER A 139 -13.37 -9.44 -6.50
CA SER A 139 -13.45 -10.12 -5.21
C SER A 139 -14.59 -9.61 -4.31
N THR A 140 -15.15 -8.43 -4.58
CA THR A 140 -16.16 -7.79 -3.73
C THR A 140 -17.38 -7.31 -4.49
N ASN A 141 -17.34 -6.10 -5.07
CA ASN A 141 -18.44 -5.45 -5.78
C ASN A 141 -17.91 -4.22 -6.54
N ALA A 142 -18.68 -3.74 -7.52
CA ALA A 142 -18.32 -2.60 -8.36
C ALA A 142 -18.09 -1.30 -7.57
N SER A 143 -18.77 -1.12 -6.44
CA SER A 143 -18.64 0.11 -5.65
C SER A 143 -17.30 0.25 -4.93
N ALA A 144 -16.48 -0.82 -4.90
CA ALA A 144 -15.13 -0.78 -4.37
C ALA A 144 -14.10 -0.19 -5.34
N TRP A 145 -14.46 0.06 -6.61
CA TRP A 145 -13.51 0.54 -7.62
C TRP A 145 -12.90 1.88 -7.23
N ILE A 146 -13.73 2.91 -7.03
CA ILE A 146 -13.26 4.29 -6.78
C ILE A 146 -12.46 4.40 -5.47
N PRO A 147 -12.93 3.82 -4.34
CA PRO A 147 -12.15 3.88 -3.10
C PRO A 147 -10.81 3.17 -3.19
N THR A 148 -10.74 2.07 -3.95
CA THR A 148 -9.49 1.31 -4.12
C THR A 148 -8.53 2.05 -5.03
N PHE A 149 -9.02 2.61 -6.14
CA PHE A 149 -8.21 3.42 -7.05
C PHE A 149 -7.63 4.63 -6.32
N PHE A 150 -8.44 5.34 -5.54
CA PHE A 150 -7.97 6.48 -4.75
C PHE A 150 -6.91 6.11 -3.69
N PHE A 151 -7.10 4.99 -2.98
CA PHE A 151 -6.10 4.51 -2.02
C PHE A 151 -4.78 4.12 -2.71
N MET A 152 -4.85 3.39 -3.82
CA MET A 152 -3.67 2.95 -4.56
C MET A 152 -2.98 4.07 -5.37
N THR A 153 -3.63 5.24 -5.52
CA THR A 153 -3.05 6.42 -6.18
C THR A 153 -2.74 7.52 -5.18
N ALA A 154 -3.71 8.37 -4.84
CA ALA A 154 -3.50 9.56 -4.01
C ALA A 154 -2.81 9.24 -2.68
N VAL A 155 -3.28 8.22 -1.95
CA VAL A 155 -2.67 7.87 -0.66
C VAL A 155 -1.25 7.33 -0.85
N THR A 156 -1.05 6.42 -1.81
CA THR A 156 0.27 5.85 -2.10
C THR A 156 1.29 6.92 -2.56
N ILE A 157 0.85 7.92 -3.33
CA ILE A 157 1.69 9.04 -3.77
C ILE A 157 2.09 9.91 -2.57
N VAL A 158 1.13 10.26 -1.71
CA VAL A 158 1.40 11.02 -0.47
C VAL A 158 2.36 10.25 0.45
N GLU A 159 2.18 8.94 0.60
CA GLU A 159 3.08 8.09 1.37
C GLU A 159 4.47 8.03 0.76
N THR A 160 4.57 7.95 -0.57
CA THR A 160 5.85 7.96 -1.28
C THR A 160 6.61 9.27 -0.99
N ILE A 161 5.93 10.41 -0.97
CA ILE A 161 6.53 11.69 -0.55
C ILE A 161 7.04 11.60 0.90
N GLY A 162 6.23 11.09 1.83
CA GLY A 162 6.63 10.95 3.24
C GLY A 162 7.83 10.03 3.45
N VAL A 163 7.84 8.86 2.81
CA VAL A 163 8.89 7.86 2.94
C VAL A 163 10.20 8.31 2.26
N LEU A 164 10.11 8.92 1.07
CA LEU A 164 11.30 9.42 0.34
C LEU A 164 11.92 10.67 0.98
N ARG A 165 11.25 11.36 1.90
CA ARG A 165 11.88 12.45 2.67
C ARG A 165 12.81 11.94 3.77
N ILE A 166 12.71 10.65 4.11
CA ILE A 166 13.51 10.00 5.15
C ILE A 166 14.67 9.21 4.52
N GLY A 167 14.50 8.73 3.28
CA GLY A 167 15.52 8.03 2.50
C GLY A 167 16.08 8.92 1.37
N VAL A 168 17.39 9.07 1.33
CA VAL A 168 18.25 9.78 0.35
C VAL A 168 17.66 9.94 -1.08
N ASN A 169 17.96 11.08 -1.71
CA ASN A 169 17.51 11.68 -2.98
C ASN A 169 17.35 10.83 -4.29
N SER A 170 17.32 9.50 -4.25
CA SER A 170 16.92 8.67 -5.38
C SER A 170 15.82 7.71 -4.95
N ALA A 171 14.66 7.82 -5.60
CA ALA A 171 13.54 6.90 -5.45
C ALA A 171 13.99 5.49 -5.84
N THR A 172 14.55 4.75 -4.89
CA THR A 172 15.17 3.48 -5.21
C THR A 172 14.09 2.43 -5.13
N VAL A 173 13.85 1.73 -6.23
CA VAL A 173 12.79 0.73 -6.47
C VAL A 173 12.46 -0.16 -5.25
N PHE A 174 13.46 -0.49 -4.41
CA PHE A 174 13.30 -1.25 -3.17
C PHE A 174 12.45 -0.58 -2.08
N ILE A 175 12.03 0.68 -2.21
CA ILE A 175 11.08 1.36 -1.33
C ILE A 175 9.66 1.33 -1.92
N VAL A 176 9.52 1.75 -3.17
CA VAL A 176 8.21 1.89 -3.82
C VAL A 176 7.54 0.53 -4.00
N VAL A 177 8.31 -0.48 -4.40
CA VAL A 177 7.77 -1.84 -4.62
C VAL A 177 7.16 -2.42 -3.35
N PRO A 178 7.85 -2.49 -2.20
CA PRO A 178 7.22 -2.96 -0.97
C PRO A 178 6.10 -2.05 -0.47
N LEU A 179 6.17 -0.73 -0.68
CA LEU A 179 5.08 0.19 -0.33
C LEU A 179 3.80 -0.16 -1.10
N MET A 180 3.88 -0.26 -2.43
CA MET A 180 2.73 -0.65 -3.27
C MET A 180 2.23 -2.05 -2.92
N ALA A 181 3.13 -3.00 -2.63
CA ALA A 181 2.76 -4.36 -2.23
C ALA A 181 2.01 -4.36 -0.90
N CYS A 182 2.46 -3.57 0.10
CA CYS A 182 1.78 -3.40 1.38
C CYS A 182 0.38 -2.81 1.17
N ASN A 183 0.28 -1.71 0.43
CA ASN A 183 -0.99 -1.02 0.18
C ASN A 183 -1.97 -1.94 -0.56
N ALA A 184 -1.51 -2.62 -1.61
CA ALA A 184 -2.32 -3.59 -2.35
C ALA A 184 -2.81 -4.72 -1.43
N PHE A 185 -1.93 -5.27 -0.59
CA PHE A 185 -2.28 -6.31 0.36
C PHE A 185 -3.33 -5.85 1.38
N GLN A 186 -3.15 -4.66 1.97
CA GLN A 186 -4.07 -4.09 2.95
C GLN A 186 -5.45 -3.83 2.36
N ILE A 187 -5.51 -3.13 1.22
CA ILE A 187 -6.79 -2.80 0.60
C ILE A 187 -7.51 -4.06 0.10
N MET A 188 -6.78 -5.04 -0.43
CA MET A 188 -7.35 -6.33 -0.82
C MET A 188 -7.87 -7.09 0.39
N THR A 189 -7.19 -7.07 1.53
CA THR A 189 -7.58 -7.81 2.73
C THR A 189 -8.73 -7.14 3.51
N LEU A 190 -8.91 -5.82 3.39
CA LEU A 190 -9.86 -5.02 4.18
C LEU A 190 -11.28 -5.63 4.28
N HIS A 191 -11.83 -6.11 3.17
CA HIS A 191 -13.19 -6.67 3.12
C HIS A 191 -13.36 -7.94 3.97
N ARG A 192 -12.28 -8.69 4.23
CA ARG A 192 -12.29 -9.89 5.08
C ARG A 192 -12.27 -9.52 6.56
N ILE A 193 -11.67 -8.38 6.89
CA ILE A 193 -11.61 -7.85 8.26
C ILE A 193 -12.96 -7.27 8.66
N LEU A 194 -13.61 -6.54 7.74
CA LEU A 194 -14.89 -5.87 7.99
C LEU A 194 -16.10 -6.80 7.96
N LYS A 195 -16.00 -7.99 7.35
CA LYS A 195 -17.10 -8.98 7.38
C LYS A 195 -17.30 -9.48 8.82
N PRO A 196 -18.48 -9.27 9.43
CA PRO A 196 -18.82 -9.88 10.71
C PRO A 196 -18.80 -11.41 10.56
N ASP A 197 -18.33 -12.14 11.58
CA ASP A 197 -18.33 -13.62 11.61
C ASP A 197 -19.78 -14.17 11.76
N LEU A 198 -20.67 -13.86 10.81
CA LEU A 198 -22.05 -14.36 10.78
C LEU A 198 -22.10 -15.89 10.71
N ALA A 199 -21.06 -16.51 10.13
CA ALA A 199 -20.90 -17.97 10.08
C ALA A 199 -20.72 -18.59 11.49
N ARG A 200 -19.96 -17.93 12.38
CA ARG A 200 -19.71 -18.44 13.75
C ARG A 200 -20.89 -18.21 14.68
N SER A 201 -21.67 -17.14 14.46
CA SER A 201 -22.93 -16.90 15.18
C SER A 201 -23.99 -17.95 14.84
N ARG A 202 -24.04 -18.42 13.58
CA ARG A 202 -24.93 -19.52 13.16
C ARG A 202 -24.47 -20.88 13.71
N GLU A 203 -23.17 -21.15 13.73
CA GLU A 203 -22.60 -22.38 14.30
C GLU A 203 -22.86 -22.50 15.81
N LYS A 204 -22.68 -21.40 16.57
CA LYS A 204 -23.06 -21.35 18.00
C LYS A 204 -24.56 -21.41 18.25
N ALA A 205 -25.38 -20.86 17.35
CA ALA A 205 -26.84 -20.97 17.45
C ALA A 205 -27.36 -22.39 17.15
N ASN A 206 -26.64 -23.15 16.31
CA ASN A 206 -26.99 -24.53 15.96
C ASN A 206 -26.39 -25.60 16.87
N ASN A 207 -25.50 -25.26 17.82
CA ASN A 207 -24.96 -26.24 18.76
C ASN A 207 -24.81 -25.66 20.18
N PRO A 208 -25.89 -25.62 20.99
CA PRO A 208 -25.89 -25.01 22.31
C PRO A 208 -25.22 -25.83 23.42
N VAL A 209 -24.69 -27.04 23.14
CA VAL A 209 -24.38 -28.04 24.19
C VAL A 209 -22.87 -28.24 24.47
N SER A 210 -21.94 -27.56 23.81
CA SER A 210 -20.52 -27.68 24.19
C SER A 210 -20.12 -26.63 25.24
N LEU A 211 -20.41 -26.92 26.51
CA LEU A 211 -19.65 -26.42 27.67
C LEU A 211 -18.64 -27.47 28.09
#